data_AF-A0A945UQC6-F1
#
_entry.id   AF-A0A945UQC6-F1
#
_cell.length_a   1.000
_cell.length_b   1.000
_cell.length_c   1.000
_cell.angle_alpha   90.00
_cell.angle_beta   90.00
_cell.angle_gamma   90.00
#
_symmetry.space_group_name_H-M   'P 1'
#
loop_
_entity.id
_entity.type
_entity.pdbx_description
1 polymer ?
#
loop_
_entity_poly.entity_id
_entity_poly.type
_entity_poly.pdbx_seq_one_letter_code
_entity_poly.pdbx_strand_id
1 'polypeptide(L)'
;MKIPFRYFWSFLLTFTASGALSAQTPRSPFMPAPLEQAEDVVEVVEDAELQFCGVFGDGDNKRFLIYNVTTNRSSWLRLNQEGPGEVSVEAFDRDQGTVNIRHGGRVLTLGMQSATISGSRAGGSAPVRLQNNSQDLVSTVKVNPTPTDERRRLEAVAAEVRRRRAARQAAAAKAPGAADAR
;
A
#
# COMPACT_ATOMS: atom_id res chain seq x y z
N MET A 1 -72.83 50.20 3.39
CA MET A 1 -71.91 49.16 2.89
C MET A 1 -70.64 49.22 3.73
N LYS A 2 -70.19 48.05 4.21
CA LYS A 2 -69.19 47.86 5.27
C LYS A 2 -67.75 47.99 4.75
N ILE A 3 -66.89 48.68 5.49
CA ILE A 3 -65.42 48.62 5.35
C ILE A 3 -64.94 47.32 6.02
N PRO A 4 -63.89 46.66 5.50
CA PRO A 4 -62.74 46.47 6.38
C PRO A 4 -61.39 46.75 5.71
N PHE A 5 -60.72 47.68 6.37
CA PHE A 5 -59.31 48.02 6.36
C PHE A 5 -58.45 46.77 6.59
N ARG A 6 -57.57 46.40 5.64
CA ARG A 6 -56.53 45.38 5.87
C ARG A 6 -55.22 45.76 5.18
N TYR A 7 -54.29 46.18 6.05
CA TYR A 7 -52.85 45.94 6.05
C TYR A 7 -52.05 46.20 4.78
N PHE A 8 -51.50 47.42 4.79
CA PHE A 8 -50.30 47.88 4.14
C PHE A 8 -49.07 47.13 4.69
N TRP A 9 -48.45 46.25 3.89
CA TRP A 9 -47.11 45.73 4.19
C TRP A 9 -46.37 45.45 2.88
N SER A 10 -45.78 46.52 2.33
CA SER A 10 -44.77 46.43 1.27
C SER A 10 -43.42 46.22 1.93
N PHE A 11 -42.97 44.96 2.03
CA PHE A 11 -41.61 44.61 2.40
C PHE A 11 -40.77 44.58 1.11
N LEU A 12 -40.24 45.74 0.71
CA LEU A 12 -39.25 45.82 -0.37
C LEU A 12 -37.87 45.54 0.26
N LEU A 13 -37.46 44.28 0.29
CA LEU A 13 -36.13 43.89 0.74
C LEU A 13 -35.11 44.33 -0.31
N THR A 14 -34.38 45.40 -0.02
CA THR A 14 -33.28 45.91 -0.83
C THR A 14 -32.08 44.97 -0.71
N PHE A 15 -31.59 44.54 -1.88
CA PHE A 15 -30.43 43.69 -2.08
C PHE A 15 -29.15 44.45 -1.69
N THR A 16 -28.52 44.12 -0.57
CA THR A 16 -27.19 44.62 -0.21
C THR A 16 -26.13 43.68 -0.77
N ALA A 17 -25.68 43.93 -1.99
CA ALA A 17 -24.46 43.34 -2.51
C ALA A 17 -23.26 43.96 -1.77
N SER A 18 -22.73 43.26 -0.77
CA SER A 18 -21.44 43.61 -0.16
C SER A 18 -20.33 43.21 -1.13
N GLY A 19 -19.96 44.12 -2.03
CA GLY A 19 -18.72 44.02 -2.81
C GLY A 19 -17.53 44.34 -1.91
N ALA A 20 -16.79 43.31 -1.51
CA ALA A 20 -15.48 43.51 -0.87
C ALA A 20 -14.46 43.91 -1.94
N LEU A 21 -14.30 45.21 -2.17
CA LEU A 21 -13.16 45.78 -2.86
C LEU A 21 -11.98 45.79 -1.88
N SER A 22 -11.13 44.76 -1.96
CA SER A 22 -9.87 44.71 -1.23
C SER A 22 -8.92 45.78 -1.79
N ALA A 23 -8.93 46.97 -1.19
CA ALA A 23 -7.92 47.97 -1.42
C ALA A 23 -6.56 47.45 -0.92
N GLN A 24 -5.68 47.06 -1.84
CA GLN A 24 -4.27 46.80 -1.54
C GLN A 24 -3.61 48.13 -1.17
N THR A 25 -3.50 48.41 0.13
CA THR A 25 -2.66 49.49 0.63
C THR A 25 -1.19 49.20 0.30
N PRO A 26 -0.42 50.16 -0.23
CA PRO A 26 1.01 49.97 -0.50
C PRO A 26 1.74 49.73 0.83
N ARG A 27 2.19 48.49 1.02
CA ARG A 27 2.86 48.04 2.25
C ARG A 27 4.24 48.69 2.34
N SER A 28 4.49 49.42 3.42
CA SER A 28 5.77 50.07 3.68
C SER A 28 6.89 49.02 3.84
N PRO A 29 8.07 49.20 3.20
CA PRO A 29 9.20 48.28 3.33
C PRO A 29 9.84 48.30 4.73
N PHE A 30 9.41 49.20 5.62
CA PHE A 30 9.91 49.32 6.99
C PHE A 30 8.94 48.78 8.05
N MET A 31 7.79 48.21 7.66
CA MET A 31 6.94 47.53 8.63
C MET A 31 7.51 46.13 8.92
N PRO A 32 7.74 45.77 10.19
CA PRO A 32 8.06 44.38 10.54
C PRO A 32 6.91 43.50 10.06
N ALA A 33 7.25 42.31 9.55
CA ALA A 33 6.24 41.36 9.10
C ALA A 33 5.20 41.16 10.23
N PRO A 34 3.89 41.23 9.93
CA PRO A 34 2.88 40.66 10.80
C PRO A 34 3.37 39.26 11.17
N LEU A 35 3.33 38.95 12.46
CA LEU A 35 3.45 37.58 12.91
C LEU A 35 2.37 36.82 12.15
N GLU A 36 2.78 36.08 11.13
CA GLU A 36 1.88 35.23 10.39
C GLU A 36 1.20 34.36 11.42
N GLN A 37 -0.14 34.43 11.46
CA GLN A 37 -0.92 33.37 12.05
C GLN A 37 -0.34 32.10 11.46
N ALA A 38 0.25 31.28 12.33
CA ALA A 38 0.92 30.05 11.95
C ALA A 38 0.08 29.39 10.86
N GLU A 39 0.59 29.40 9.63
CA GLU A 39 0.18 28.37 8.69
C GLU A 39 0.39 27.08 9.48
N ASP A 40 -0.68 26.28 9.57
CA ASP A 40 -0.61 24.94 10.14
C ASP A 40 0.35 24.19 9.24
N VAL A 41 1.64 24.30 9.53
CA VAL A 41 2.69 23.51 8.92
C VAL A 41 2.40 22.12 9.45
N VAL A 42 1.54 21.40 8.72
CA VAL A 42 1.24 20.01 9.01
C VAL A 42 2.52 19.26 8.71
N GLU A 43 3.33 19.13 9.76
CA GLU A 43 4.59 18.42 9.76
C GLU A 43 4.33 17.02 9.22
N VAL A 44 4.96 16.69 8.09
CA VAL A 44 4.89 15.35 7.52
C VAL A 44 5.52 14.42 8.54
N VAL A 45 4.69 13.59 9.18
CA VAL A 45 5.15 12.70 10.24
C VAL A 45 5.80 11.48 9.60
N GLU A 46 7.11 11.56 9.39
CA GLU A 46 7.90 10.46 8.78
C GLU A 46 8.07 9.25 9.72
N ASP A 47 7.90 9.45 11.03
CA ASP A 47 8.07 8.43 12.09
C ASP A 47 6.77 8.17 12.87
N ALA A 48 5.63 8.15 12.15
CA ALA A 48 4.35 7.78 12.73
C ALA A 48 4.24 6.26 12.88
N GLU A 49 3.44 5.81 13.86
CA GLU A 49 3.00 4.41 14.00
C GLU A 49 2.43 3.82 12.71
N LEU A 50 1.95 4.70 11.82
CA LEU A 50 1.44 4.38 10.50
C LEU A 50 2.38 4.94 9.42
N GLN A 51 2.65 4.12 8.41
CA GLN A 51 3.50 4.46 7.29
C GLN A 51 2.73 4.33 5.98
N PHE A 52 2.92 5.29 5.08
CA PHE A 52 2.38 5.24 3.73
C PHE A 52 3.42 4.62 2.78
N CYS A 53 3.15 3.42 2.27
CA CYS A 53 4.13 2.65 1.52
C CYS A 53 3.93 2.69 0.00
N GLY A 54 2.76 3.11 -0.48
CA GLY A 54 2.54 3.22 -1.92
C GLY A 54 1.09 3.30 -2.34
N VAL A 55 0.91 3.62 -3.62
CA VAL A 55 -0.38 3.77 -4.28
C VAL A 55 -0.51 2.78 -5.42
N PHE A 56 -1.70 2.20 -5.57
CA PHE A 56 -2.04 1.35 -6.71
C PHE A 56 -3.33 1.82 -7.37
N GLY A 57 -3.37 1.81 -8.69
CA GLY A 57 -4.56 2.16 -9.49
C GLY A 57 -4.73 3.66 -9.78
N ASP A 58 -5.81 3.95 -10.49
CA ASP A 58 -6.18 5.26 -11.03
C ASP A 58 -7.63 5.62 -10.70
N GLY A 59 -7.95 6.92 -10.82
CA GLY A 59 -9.27 7.47 -10.50
C GLY A 59 -9.83 6.99 -9.16
N ASP A 60 -11.07 6.49 -9.20
CA ASP A 60 -11.82 6.00 -8.04
C ASP A 60 -11.37 4.61 -7.55
N ASN A 61 -10.57 3.90 -8.33
CA ASN A 61 -10.03 2.59 -7.97
C ASN A 61 -8.68 2.66 -7.25
N LYS A 62 -8.23 3.87 -6.90
CA LYS A 62 -7.01 4.09 -6.12
C LYS A 62 -7.08 3.37 -4.78
N ARG A 63 -5.98 2.70 -4.44
CA ARG A 63 -5.75 2.08 -3.15
C ARG A 63 -4.42 2.53 -2.59
N PHE A 64 -4.41 2.75 -1.29
CA PHE A 64 -3.27 3.21 -0.51
C PHE A 64 -2.80 2.07 0.37
N LEU A 65 -1.52 1.75 0.31
CA LEU A 65 -0.89 0.77 1.19
C LEU A 65 -0.47 1.49 2.46
N ILE A 66 -1.19 1.21 3.55
CA ILE A 66 -0.86 1.70 4.88
C ILE A 66 -0.29 0.56 5.68
N TYR A 67 0.90 0.76 6.24
CA TYR A 67 1.58 -0.18 7.12
C TYR A 67 1.54 0.34 8.56
N ASN A 68 1.04 -0.48 9.48
CA ASN A 68 1.09 -0.19 10.90
C ASN A 68 2.32 -0.90 11.49
N VAL A 69 3.26 -0.12 12.01
CA VAL A 69 4.55 -0.58 12.53
C VAL A 69 4.37 -1.34 13.85
N THR A 70 3.45 -0.89 14.71
CA THR A 70 3.16 -1.52 16.01
C THR A 70 2.63 -2.94 15.85
N THR A 71 1.71 -3.15 14.91
CA THR A 71 1.06 -4.43 14.64
C THR A 71 1.78 -5.25 13.57
N ASN A 72 2.76 -4.66 12.89
CA ASN A 72 3.45 -5.23 11.73
C ASN A 72 2.50 -5.73 10.63
N ARG A 73 1.41 -5.00 10.38
CA ARG A 73 0.39 -5.35 9.39
C ARG A 73 0.22 -4.27 8.34
N SER A 74 0.02 -4.70 7.10
CA SER A 74 -0.31 -3.82 5.99
C SER A 74 -1.76 -4.00 5.54
N SER A 75 -2.42 -2.93 5.16
CA SER A 75 -3.75 -2.96 4.54
C SER A 75 -3.83 -2.04 3.34
N TRP A 76 -4.53 -2.51 2.30
CA TRP A 76 -4.92 -1.69 1.16
C TRP A 76 -6.25 -1.01 1.44
N LEU A 77 -6.24 0.32 1.53
CA LEU A 77 -7.43 1.12 1.82
C LEU A 77 -7.79 1.98 0.60
N ARG A 78 -9.10 2.20 0.39
CA ARG A 78 -9.61 3.19 -0.55
C ARG A 78 -9.81 4.54 0.15
N LEU A 79 -10.02 5.58 -0.65
CA LEU A 79 -10.46 6.88 -0.15
C LEU A 79 -11.78 6.72 0.62
N ASN A 80 -11.85 7.32 1.81
CA ASN A 80 -12.97 7.27 2.76
C ASN A 80 -13.39 5.87 3.20
N GLN A 81 -12.55 4.85 2.97
CA GLN A 81 -12.80 3.51 3.49
C GLN A 81 -12.16 3.37 4.87
N GLU A 82 -12.95 2.88 5.81
CA GLU A 82 -12.44 2.49 7.13
C GLU A 82 -11.73 1.14 7.06
N GLY A 83 -10.51 1.14 7.59
CA GLY A 83 -9.60 0.03 7.66
C GLY A 83 -9.46 -0.55 9.07
N PRO A 84 -8.54 -1.50 9.27
CA PRO A 84 -8.24 -2.03 10.58
C PRO A 84 -7.64 -0.95 11.49
N GLY A 85 -8.11 -0.90 12.75
CA GLY A 85 -7.59 0.03 13.76
C GLY A 85 -8.08 1.47 13.62
N GLU A 86 -9.32 1.69 13.14
CA GLU A 86 -9.91 3.04 12.96
C GLU A 86 -9.06 3.96 12.06
N VAL A 87 -8.38 3.34 11.09
CA VAL A 87 -7.59 4.04 10.07
C VAL A 87 -8.44 4.25 8.82
N SER A 88 -8.56 5.48 8.34
CA SER A 88 -9.19 5.78 7.05
C SER A 88 -8.38 6.81 6.27
N VAL A 89 -8.42 6.75 4.95
CA VAL A 89 -7.74 7.71 4.06
C VAL A 89 -8.72 8.81 3.68
N GLU A 90 -8.42 10.07 3.98
CA GLU A 90 -9.33 11.20 3.68
C GLU A 90 -8.96 11.92 2.40
N ALA A 91 -7.66 12.13 2.15
CA ALA A 91 -7.18 12.84 0.98
C ALA A 91 -5.82 12.30 0.54
N PHE A 92 -5.51 12.47 -0.75
CA PHE A 92 -4.23 12.10 -1.33
C PHE A 92 -3.75 13.21 -2.26
N ASP A 93 -2.55 13.71 -1.99
CA ASP A 93 -1.84 14.63 -2.87
C ASP A 93 -0.83 13.84 -3.70
N ARG A 94 -1.07 13.80 -5.02
CA ARG A 94 -0.20 13.10 -5.96
C ARG A 94 1.12 13.84 -6.19
N ASP A 95 1.09 15.16 -6.18
CA ASP A 95 2.24 16.00 -6.53
C ASP A 95 3.27 15.98 -5.41
N GLN A 96 2.79 15.96 -4.16
CA GLN A 96 3.64 15.83 -2.97
C GLN A 96 3.89 14.37 -2.55
N GLY A 97 3.11 13.42 -3.04
CA GLY A 97 3.20 12.02 -2.62
C GLY A 97 2.83 11.84 -1.15
N THR A 98 1.87 12.61 -0.66
CA THR A 98 1.41 12.60 0.73
C THR A 98 -0.03 12.11 0.82
N VAL A 99 -0.37 11.47 1.94
CA VAL A 99 -1.73 10.99 2.22
C VAL A 99 -2.19 11.51 3.58
N ASN A 100 -3.39 12.07 3.62
CA ASN A 100 -4.04 12.44 4.87
C ASN A 100 -4.87 11.26 5.34
N ILE A 101 -4.55 10.76 6.52
CA ILE A 101 -5.26 9.66 7.16
C ILE A 101 -5.92 10.14 8.43
N ARG A 102 -7.08 9.57 8.76
CA ARG A 102 -7.68 9.67 10.09
C ARG A 102 -7.32 8.41 10.87
N HIS A 103 -6.80 8.56 12.08
CA HIS A 103 -6.50 7.47 13.00
C HIS A 103 -6.91 7.89 14.43
N GLY A 104 -7.81 7.14 15.06
CA GLY A 104 -8.28 7.44 16.43
C GLY A 104 -8.83 8.87 16.60
N GLY A 105 -9.55 9.37 15.57
CA GLY A 105 -10.14 10.72 15.55
C GLY A 105 -9.16 11.86 15.27
N ARG A 106 -7.88 11.58 15.00
CA ARG A 106 -6.88 12.59 14.60
C ARG A 106 -6.55 12.45 13.12
N VAL A 107 -6.35 13.58 12.44
CA VAL A 107 -5.87 13.61 11.05
C VAL A 107 -4.35 13.71 11.09
N LEU A 108 -3.68 12.85 10.32
CA LEU A 108 -2.22 12.80 10.18
C LEU A 108 -1.87 12.84 8.70
N THR A 109 -0.84 13.60 8.33
CA THR A 109 -0.30 13.62 6.98
C THR A 109 0.95 12.76 6.94
N LEU A 110 0.89 11.69 6.13
CA LEU A 110 1.98 10.76 5.95
C LEU A 110 2.65 10.96 4.59
N GLY A 111 3.97 11.05 4.59
CA GLY A 111 4.79 11.03 3.39
C GLY A 111 4.97 9.61 2.86
N MET A 112 5.09 9.47 1.55
CA MET A 112 5.39 8.17 0.93
C MET A 112 6.79 7.71 1.33
N GLN A 113 6.86 6.56 1.98
CA GLN A 113 8.12 5.94 2.39
C GLN A 113 8.95 5.56 1.17
N SER A 114 10.18 6.07 1.13
CA SER A 114 11.14 5.72 0.09
C SER A 114 11.86 4.42 0.45
N ALA A 115 11.78 3.43 -0.45
CA ALA A 115 12.50 2.18 -0.24
C ALA A 115 14.00 2.40 -0.50
N THR A 116 14.80 2.47 0.58
CA THR A 116 16.26 2.44 0.45
C THR A 116 16.71 0.99 0.28
N ILE A 117 17.02 0.58 -0.96
CA ILE A 117 17.65 -0.71 -1.23
C ILE A 117 19.10 -0.63 -0.77
N SER A 118 19.33 -0.91 0.50
CA SER A 118 20.68 -1.13 1.00
C SER A 118 21.18 -2.45 0.44
N GLY A 119 21.96 -2.38 -0.64
CA GLY A 119 22.63 -3.51 -1.25
C GLY A 119 23.65 -4.13 -0.29
N SER A 120 23.18 -4.90 0.69
CA SER A 120 24.03 -5.86 1.35
C SER A 120 24.42 -6.89 0.29
N ARG A 121 25.69 -6.86 -0.10
CA ARG A 121 26.30 -7.84 -0.98
C ARG A 121 26.25 -9.18 -0.25
N ALA A 122 25.11 -9.86 -0.32
CA ALA A 122 24.94 -11.19 0.22
C ALA A 122 25.91 -12.11 -0.51
N GLY A 123 27.03 -12.45 0.15
CA GLY A 123 27.98 -13.46 -0.28
C GLY A 123 28.70 -13.16 -1.59
N GLY A 124 30.03 -13.06 -1.53
CA GLY A 124 30.86 -12.89 -2.72
C GLY A 124 30.45 -13.83 -3.85
N SER A 125 30.14 -13.23 -5.00
CA SER A 125 30.08 -13.91 -6.28
C SER A 125 31.44 -14.54 -6.55
N ALA A 126 31.61 -15.82 -6.19
CA ALA A 126 32.63 -16.63 -6.83
C ALA A 126 32.35 -16.57 -8.34
N PRO A 127 33.35 -16.30 -9.20
CA PRO A 127 33.13 -16.30 -10.63
C PRO A 127 32.77 -17.74 -11.04
N VAL A 128 31.47 -17.98 -11.21
CA VAL A 128 31.00 -19.18 -11.87
C VAL A 128 31.50 -19.07 -13.30
N ARG A 129 32.50 -19.88 -13.63
CA ARG A 129 32.92 -20.05 -15.03
C ARG A 129 31.70 -20.58 -15.77
N LEU A 130 31.11 -19.75 -16.62
CA LEU A 130 30.11 -20.17 -17.58
C LEU A 130 30.80 -21.13 -18.57
N GLN A 131 30.64 -22.43 -18.33
CA GLN A 131 30.87 -23.43 -19.36
C GLN A 131 29.83 -23.12 -20.44
N ASN A 132 30.31 -22.69 -21.60
CA ASN A 132 29.50 -22.48 -22.79
C ASN A 132 28.80 -23.80 -23.16
N ASN A 133 27.56 -23.96 -22.72
CA ASN A 133 26.60 -24.84 -23.36
C ASN A 133 25.47 -23.95 -23.86
N SER A 134 25.76 -23.26 -24.97
CA SER A 134 24.87 -22.36 -25.67
C SER A 134 23.68 -23.11 -26.27
N GLN A 135 22.76 -23.58 -25.42
CA GLN A 135 21.45 -24.03 -25.91
C GLN A 135 20.30 -24.04 -24.90
N ASP A 136 20.45 -23.59 -23.65
CA ASP A 136 19.41 -23.89 -22.64
C ASP A 136 19.07 -22.74 -21.67
N LEU A 137 19.00 -21.50 -22.18
CA LEU A 137 18.51 -20.33 -21.42
C LEU A 137 17.46 -19.52 -22.19
N VAL A 138 16.61 -20.20 -22.94
CA VAL A 138 15.30 -19.66 -23.30
C VAL A 138 14.27 -20.60 -22.68
N SER A 139 13.89 -20.32 -21.43
CA SER A 139 12.66 -20.90 -20.87
C SER A 139 11.48 -20.24 -21.57
N THR A 140 11.25 -20.63 -22.82
CA THR A 140 9.94 -20.50 -23.41
C THR A 140 9.05 -21.42 -22.59
N VAL A 141 8.11 -20.87 -21.84
CA VAL A 141 6.99 -21.65 -21.31
C VAL A 141 6.30 -22.27 -22.53
N LYS A 142 6.69 -23.50 -22.87
CA LYS A 142 6.05 -24.28 -23.92
C LYS A 142 4.75 -24.77 -23.33
N VAL A 143 3.66 -24.14 -23.75
CA VAL A 143 2.28 -24.41 -23.29
C VAL A 143 1.81 -25.85 -23.63
N ASN A 144 2.65 -26.68 -24.26
CA ASN A 144 2.40 -28.10 -24.43
C ASN A 144 3.72 -28.92 -24.44
N PRO A 145 4.07 -29.66 -23.36
CA PRO A 145 5.23 -30.54 -23.35
C PRO A 145 5.03 -31.68 -24.37
N THR A 146 6.09 -32.05 -25.09
CA THR A 146 5.96 -33.12 -26.11
C THR A 146 5.76 -34.48 -25.43
N PRO A 147 5.16 -35.49 -26.10
CA PRO A 147 5.00 -36.83 -25.53
C PRO A 147 6.32 -37.49 -25.07
N THR A 148 7.44 -37.05 -25.64
CA THR A 148 8.77 -37.54 -25.28
C THR A 148 9.27 -36.93 -23.97
N ASP A 149 8.94 -35.67 -23.70
CA ASP A 149 9.30 -34.97 -22.46
C ASP A 149 8.49 -35.51 -21.28
N GLU A 150 7.20 -35.77 -21.49
CA GLU A 150 6.35 -36.42 -20.49
C GLU A 150 6.83 -37.83 -20.15
N ARG A 151 7.29 -38.62 -21.14
CA ARG A 151 7.89 -39.94 -20.87
C ARG A 151 9.12 -39.84 -19.95
N ARG A 152 10.02 -38.89 -20.19
CA ARG A 152 11.21 -38.67 -19.35
C ARG A 152 10.83 -38.24 -17.93
N ARG A 153 9.83 -37.37 -17.80
CA ARG A 153 9.29 -36.94 -16.51
C ARG A 153 8.73 -38.12 -15.71
N LEU A 154 7.95 -38.99 -16.37
CA LEU A 154 7.37 -40.19 -15.74
C LEU A 154 8.44 -41.21 -15.32
N GLU A 155 9.48 -41.40 -16.13
CA GLU A 155 10.62 -42.28 -15.79
C GLU A 155 11.37 -41.76 -14.56
N ALA A 156 11.60 -40.46 -14.46
CA ALA A 156 12.23 -39.82 -13.30
C ALA A 156 11.38 -39.99 -12.03
N VAL A 157 10.06 -39.82 -12.13
CA VAL A 157 9.12 -40.06 -11.03
C VAL A 157 9.13 -41.53 -10.61
N ALA A 158 9.14 -42.47 -11.56
CA ALA A 158 9.18 -43.89 -11.27
C ALA A 158 10.49 -44.33 -10.59
N ALA A 159 11.63 -43.74 -10.98
CA ALA A 159 12.91 -43.95 -10.30
C ALA A 159 12.88 -43.44 -8.86
N GLU A 160 12.33 -42.24 -8.63
CA GLU A 160 12.21 -41.66 -7.29
C GLU A 160 11.28 -42.47 -6.38
N VAL A 161 10.13 -42.93 -6.89
CA VAL A 161 9.20 -43.77 -6.12
C VAL A 161 9.85 -45.10 -5.74
N ARG A 162 10.59 -45.74 -6.65
CA ARG A 162 11.34 -46.98 -6.35
C ARG A 162 12.36 -46.74 -5.23
N ARG A 163 13.12 -45.65 -5.30
CA ARG A 163 14.07 -45.27 -4.24
C ARG A 163 13.39 -45.12 -2.89
N ARG A 164 12.26 -44.39 -2.84
CA ARG A 164 11.50 -44.18 -1.59
C ARG A 164 10.89 -45.46 -1.05
N ARG A 165 10.39 -46.36 -1.92
CA ARG A 165 9.84 -47.65 -1.51
C ARG A 165 10.93 -48.57 -0.95
N ALA A 166 12.10 -48.64 -1.59
CA ALA A 166 13.23 -49.41 -1.08
C ALA A 166 13.69 -48.90 0.31
N ALA A 167 13.77 -47.58 0.49
CA ALA A 167 14.11 -46.99 1.79
C ALA A 167 13.07 -47.34 2.88
N ARG A 168 11.78 -47.32 2.54
CA ARG A 168 10.70 -47.72 3.47
C ARG A 168 10.75 -49.21 3.82
N GLN A 169 11.06 -50.07 2.86
CA GLN A 169 11.22 -51.52 3.11
C GLN A 169 12.44 -51.80 3.99
N ALA A 170 13.57 -51.13 3.74
CA ALA A 170 14.76 -51.25 4.58
C ALA A 170 14.49 -50.76 6.01
N ALA A 171 13.74 -49.67 6.17
CA ALA A 171 13.33 -49.17 7.48
C ALA A 171 12.37 -50.13 8.20
N ALA A 172 11.42 -50.72 7.48
CA ALA A 172 10.49 -51.71 8.03
C ALA A 172 11.19 -53.01 8.46
N ALA A 173 12.19 -53.48 7.69
CA ALA A 173 12.97 -54.67 8.03
C ALA A 173 13.90 -54.46 9.24
N LYS A 174 14.28 -53.21 9.54
CA LYS A 174 15.11 -52.85 10.70
C LYS A 174 14.28 -52.54 11.96
N ALA A 175 12.95 -52.46 11.85
CA ALA A 175 12.08 -52.33 13.03
C ALA A 175 12.04 -53.68 13.77
N PRO A 176 12.59 -53.78 15.00
CA PRO A 176 12.48 -54.99 15.79
C PRO A 176 11.01 -55.28 16.08
N GLY A 177 10.61 -56.54 15.90
CA GLY A 177 9.26 -57.00 16.17
C GLY A 177 8.86 -56.65 17.61
N ALA A 178 7.76 -55.94 17.77
CA ALA A 178 6.96 -55.96 18.98
C ALA A 178 6.32 -57.35 19.08
N ALA A 179 7.12 -58.34 19.45
CA ALA A 179 6.68 -59.63 19.97
C ALA A 179 6.86 -59.62 21.49
N ASP A 180 5.90 -60.23 22.18
CA ASP A 180 5.89 -60.59 23.61
C ASP A 180 5.59 -59.50 24.64
N ALA A 181 4.29 -59.30 24.89
CA ALA A 181 3.76 -58.96 26.21
C ALA A 181 2.35 -59.54 26.39
N ARG A 182 2.25 -60.85 26.66
CA ARG A 182 1.27 -61.49 27.55
C ARG A 182 1.52 -62.99 27.71
#